data_AF-A0A354GKT3-F1
#
_entry.id   AF-A0A354GKT3-F1
#
_cell.length_a   1.000
_cell.length_b   1.000
_cell.length_c   1.000
_cell.angle_alpha   90.00
_cell.angle_beta   90.00
_cell.angle_gamma   90.00
#
_symmetry.space_group_name_H-M   'P 1'
#
loop_
_entity.id
_entity.type
_entity.pdbx_description
1 polymer ?
#
loop_
_entity_poly.entity_id
_entity_poly.type
_entity_poly.pdbx_seq_one_letter_code
_entity_poly.pdbx_strand_id
1 'polypeptide(L)' 'MPHPYAGKTVEEILEDKKASIRTPPLDPGSPSWDDILYLTWEEIDKRARRREIGFRTFRKLLTDGRFNK' A
#
# COMPACT_ATOMS: atom_id res chain seq x y z
N MET A 1 4.04 15.77 11.43
CA MET A 1 3.27 14.73 12.14
C MET A 1 3.61 13.39 11.52
N PRO A 2 3.84 12.33 12.32
CA PRO A 2 4.00 10.99 11.77
C PRO A 2 2.71 10.60 11.03
N HIS A 3 2.86 9.89 9.91
CA HIS A 3 1.70 9.38 9.16
C HIS A 3 0.94 8.38 10.05
N PRO A 4 -0.40 8.29 9.98
CA PRO A 4 -1.18 7.32 10.78
C PRO A 4 -0.78 5.84 10.57
N TYR A 5 0.01 5.56 9.54
CA TYR A 5 0.51 4.24 9.18
C TYR A 5 2.01 4.07 9.47
N ALA A 6 2.67 5.06 10.08
CA ALA A 6 4.09 4.96 10.42
C ALA A 6 4.32 3.78 11.37
N GLY A 7 5.33 2.95 11.06
CA GLY A 7 5.64 1.73 11.81
C GLY A 7 4.72 0.53 11.54
N LYS A 8 3.60 0.71 10.82
CA LYS A 8 2.68 -0.40 10.48
C LYS A 8 3.11 -1.11 9.19
N THR A 9 2.87 -2.41 9.14
CA THR A 9 2.98 -3.22 7.91
C THR A 9 1.77 -2.97 6.99
N VAL A 10 1.92 -3.29 5.71
CA VAL A 10 0.80 -3.25 4.76
C VAL A 10 -0.32 -4.19 5.21
N GLU A 11 0.02 -5.35 5.77
CA GLU A 11 -0.96 -6.28 6.35
C GLU A 11 -1.81 -5.59 7.43
N GLU A 12 -1.19 -4.96 8.43
CA GLU A 12 -1.90 -4.23 9.49
C GLU A 12 -2.76 -3.09 8.94
N ILE A 13 -2.28 -2.39 7.92
CA ILE A 13 -3.06 -1.31 7.28
C ILE A 13 -4.28 -1.90 6.57
N LEU A 14 -4.15 -3.08 5.95
CA LEU A 14 -5.24 -3.74 5.22
C LEU A 14 -6.35 -4.27 6.14
N GLU A 15 -6.06 -4.57 7.41
CA GLU A 15 -7.09 -4.95 8.38
C GLU A 15 -8.15 -3.86 8.57
N ASP A 16 -7.71 -2.60 8.56
CA ASP A 16 -8.56 -1.40 8.64
C ASP A 16 -9.17 -0.99 7.28
N LYS A 17 -8.90 -1.75 6.21
CA LYS A 17 -9.36 -1.46 4.84
C LYS A 17 -10.42 -2.45 4.36
N LYS A 18 -11.21 -2.02 3.38
CA LYS A 18 -12.15 -2.85 2.63
C LYS A 18 -11.37 -3.82 1.74
N ALA A 19 -11.84 -5.06 1.64
CA ALA A 19 -11.28 -6.08 0.74
C ALA A 19 -11.21 -5.61 -0.74
N SER A 20 -12.07 -4.66 -1.12
CA SER A 20 -12.10 -4.04 -2.45
C SER A 20 -10.83 -3.24 -2.80
N ILE A 21 -9.93 -2.98 -1.86
CA ILE A 21 -8.62 -2.38 -2.13
C ILE A 21 -7.72 -3.27 -3.00
N ARG A 22 -7.95 -4.59 -3.00
CA ARG A 22 -7.18 -5.57 -3.79
C ARG A 22 -7.70 -5.78 -5.22
N THR A 23 -8.86 -5.20 -5.54
CA THR A 23 -9.53 -5.33 -6.85
C THR A 23 -8.95 -4.45 -7.98
N PRO A 24 -8.45 -3.22 -7.73
CA PRO A 24 -7.94 -2.36 -8.79
C PRO A 24 -6.79 -3.01 -9.56
N PRO A 25 -6.71 -2.81 -10.89
CA PRO A 25 -5.61 -3.32 -11.69
C PRO A 25 -4.29 -2.69 -11.23
N LEU A 26 -3.33 -3.54 -10.91
CA LEU A 26 -1.95 -3.14 -10.67
C LEU A 26 -1.25 -2.96 -12.02
N ASP A 27 -0.28 -2.04 -12.08
CA ASP A 27 0.51 -1.83 -13.29
C ASP A 27 1.25 -3.14 -13.67
N PRO A 28 1.41 -3.46 -14.97
CA PRO A 28 2.16 -4.64 -15.39
C PRO A 28 3.60 -4.58 -14.88
N GLY A 29 4.06 -5.64 -14.21
CA GLY A 29 5.37 -5.69 -13.53
C GLY A 29 5.37 -5.19 -12.07
N SER A 30 4.20 -4.84 -11.53
CA SER A 30 4.05 -4.58 -10.09
C SER A 30 4.20 -5.87 -9.27
N PRO A 31 4.75 -5.79 -8.05
CA PRO A 31 4.68 -6.91 -7.11
C PRO A 31 3.22 -7.21 -6.75
N SER A 32 2.94 -8.43 -6.29
CA SER A 32 1.62 -8.80 -5.81
C SER A 32 1.34 -8.19 -4.42
N TRP A 33 0.08 -8.28 -3.96
CA TRP A 33 -0.25 -7.86 -2.61
C TRP A 33 0.51 -8.68 -1.56
N ASP A 34 0.62 -10.00 -1.74
CA ASP A 34 1.33 -10.91 -0.83
C ASP A 34 2.82 -10.57 -0.70
N ASP A 35 3.45 -10.12 -1.80
CA ASP A 35 4.85 -9.68 -1.81
C ASP A 35 5.09 -8.36 -1.04
N ILE A 36 4.04 -7.62 -0.71
CA ILE A 36 4.15 -6.35 -0.01
C ILE A 36 3.55 -6.36 1.39
N LEU A 37 2.84 -7.42 1.79
CA LEU A 37 2.18 -7.52 3.11
C LEU A 37 3.15 -7.28 4.27
N TYR A 38 4.36 -7.84 4.17
CA TYR A 38 5.41 -7.74 5.17
C TYR A 38 6.19 -6.41 5.13
N LEU A 39 5.97 -5.58 4.10
CA LEU A 39 6.63 -4.28 4.00
C LEU A 39 5.95 -3.28 4.92
N THR A 40 6.72 -2.36 5.48
CA THR A 40 6.17 -1.24 6.25
C THR A 40 5.67 -0.15 5.32
N TRP A 41 4.77 0.69 5.83
CA TRP A 41 4.34 1.92 5.15
C TRP A 41 5.52 2.76 4.64
N GLU A 42 6.58 2.85 5.45
CA GLU A 42 7.78 3.64 5.13
C GLU A 42 8.53 3.06 3.94
N GLU A 43 8.61 1.73 3.85
CA GLU A 43 9.24 1.04 2.73
C GLU A 43 8.40 1.21 1.45
N ILE A 44 7.07 1.13 1.54
CA ILE A 44 6.18 1.47 0.42
C ILE A 44 6.38 2.92 -0.03
N ASP A 45 6.38 3.88 0.90
CA ASP A 45 6.54 5.30 0.60
C ASP A 45 7.92 5.57 -0.04
N LYS A 46 8.98 4.93 0.47
CA LYS A 46 10.35 5.02 -0.07
C LYS A 46 10.45 4.47 -1.49
N ARG A 47 9.90 3.28 -1.77
CA ARG A 47 9.89 2.67 -3.11
C ARG A 47 9.02 3.45 -4.09
N ALA A 48 7.88 3.96 -3.62
CA ALA A 48 7.02 4.84 -4.41
C ALA A 48 7.74 6.16 -4.80
N ARG A 49 8.53 6.75 -3.88
CA ARG A 49 9.38 7.92 -4.15
C ARG A 49 10.49 7.60 -5.16
N ARG A 50 11.07 6.39 -5.10
CA ARG A 50 12.04 5.86 -6.07
C ARG A 50 11.44 5.55 -7.44
N ARG A 51 10.13 5.68 -7.60
CA ARG A 51 9.39 5.36 -8.83
C ARG A 51 9.45 3.88 -9.22
N GLU A 52 9.56 3.00 -8.23
CA GLU A 52 9.46 1.57 -8.46
C GLU A 52 8.04 1.22 -8.95
N ILE A 53 7.96 0.27 -9.88
CA ILE A 53 6.72 -0.12 -10.56
C ILE A 53 5.72 -0.65 -9.54
N GLY A 54 4.46 -0.23 -9.63
CA GLY A 54 3.38 -0.65 -8.72
C GLY A 54 3.34 0.07 -7.38
N PHE A 55 4.49 0.44 -6.79
CA PHE A 55 4.54 1.04 -5.44
C PHE A 55 3.80 2.39 -5.34
N ARG A 56 3.76 3.18 -6.41
CA ARG A 56 2.96 4.42 -6.46
C ARG A 56 1.46 4.12 -6.37
N THR A 57 1.02 3.05 -7.02
CA THR A 57 -0.36 2.58 -7.02
C THR A 57 -0.73 2.05 -5.63
N PHE A 58 0.12 1.20 -5.04
CA PHE A 58 -0.06 0.73 -3.66
C PHE A 58 -0.14 1.87 -2.66
N ARG A 59 0.81 2.81 -2.70
CA ARG A 59 0.80 3.99 -1.85
C ARG A 59 -0.50 4.76 -1.96
N LYS A 60 -0.98 4.98 -3.19
CA LYS A 60 -2.25 5.68 -3.45
C LYS A 60 -3.43 4.92 -2.84
N LEU A 61 -3.54 3.62 -3.09
CA LEU A 61 -4.62 2.77 -2.57
C LEU A 61 -4.64 2.73 -1.04
N LEU A 62 -3.47 2.58 -0.40
CA LEU A 62 -3.34 2.55 1.06
C LEU A 62 -3.69 3.88 1.72
N THR A 63 -3.52 5.01 1.03
CA THR A 63 -3.93 6.33 1.55
C THR A 63 -5.33 6.74 1.14
N ASP A 64 -5.93 6.07 0.17
CA ASP A 64 -7.25 6.42 -0.32
C ASP A 64 -8.30 6.05 0.73
N GLY A 65 -9.01 7.08 1.22
CA GLY A 65 -10.03 6.95 2.26
C GLY A 65 -11.27 6.20 1.80
N ARG A 66 -11.48 6.03 0.48
CA ARG A 66 -12.62 5.26 -0.06
C ARG A 66 -12.57 3.79 0.35
N PHE A 67 -11.37 3.28 0.61
CA PHE A 67 -11.12 1.92 1.06
C PHE A 67 -11.05 1.80 2.59
N ASN A 68 -11.18 2.88 3.36
CA ASN A 68 -11.32 2.76 4.81
C ASN A 68 -12.67 2.12 5.14
N LYS A 69 -12.70 1.26 6.17
CA LYS A 69 -13.94 0.73 6.75
C LYS A 69 -14.75 1.82 7.42
#